data_AF-A0AAP2GW04-F1
#
_entry.id   AF-A0AAP2GW04-F1
#
_cell.length_a   1.000
_cell.length_b   1.000
_cell.length_c   1.000
_cell.angle_alpha   90.00
_cell.angle_beta   90.00
_cell.angle_gamma   90.00
#
_symmetry.space_group_name_H-M   'P 1'
#
loop_
_entity.id
_entity.type
_entity.pdbx_description
1 polymer ?
#
loop_
_entity_poly.entity_id
_entity_poly.type
_entity_poly.pdbx_seq_one_letter_code
_entity_poly.pdbx_strand_id
1 'polypeptide(L)'
;MSILFKRYKRIFRRNLQPVFAVLVAKRDGIPAGLWEEEVKHTLARVGENPVEYLGQDLPQQSLLLTILEEIEYEFLKEMRSSRHVTRSLQALPPTDA
;
A
#
# COMPACT_ATOMS: atom_id res chain seq x y z
N MET A 1 5.79 7.46 -19.36
CA MET A 1 4.57 7.18 -18.56
C MET A 1 3.43 8.08 -19.03
N SER A 2 2.26 7.52 -19.37
CA SER A 2 1.15 8.26 -20.00
C SER A 2 0.40 9.17 -19.00
N ILE A 3 -0.30 10.18 -19.52
CA ILE A 3 -1.13 11.11 -18.72
C ILE A 3 -2.26 10.35 -17.99
N LEU A 4 -2.91 9.42 -18.69
CA LEU A 4 -3.97 8.58 -18.13
C LEU A 4 -3.46 7.73 -16.98
N PHE A 5 -2.29 7.11 -17.12
CA PHE A 5 -1.66 6.32 -16.06
C PHE A 5 -1.47 7.17 -14.79
N LYS A 6 -0.86 8.36 -14.92
CA LYS A 6 -0.63 9.25 -13.78
C LYS A 6 -1.92 9.69 -13.11
N ARG A 7 -2.96 10.02 -13.90
CA ARG A 7 -4.28 10.41 -13.40
C ARG A 7 -4.90 9.28 -12.56
N TYR A 8 -5.04 8.09 -13.14
CA TYR A 8 -5.69 6.97 -12.45
C TYR A 8 -4.87 6.48 -11.27
N LYS A 9 -3.53 6.42 -11.36
CA LYS A 9 -2.67 6.06 -10.22
C LYS A 9 -2.91 6.98 -9.00
N ARG A 10 -3.04 8.29 -9.22
CA ARG A 10 -3.36 9.23 -8.13
C ARG A 10 -4.73 8.94 -7.53
N ILE A 11 -5.75 8.71 -8.36
CA ILE A 11 -7.12 8.42 -7.90
C ILE A 11 -7.15 7.11 -7.11
N PHE A 12 -6.55 6.05 -7.65
CA PHE A 12 -6.52 4.72 -7.03
C PHE A 12 -5.77 4.75 -5.71
N ARG A 13 -4.59 5.41 -5.63
CA ARG A 13 -3.88 5.58 -4.35
C ARG A 13 -4.74 6.26 -3.30
N ARG A 14 -5.50 7.30 -3.66
CA ARG A 14 -6.41 7.97 -2.73
C ARG A 14 -7.53 7.06 -2.26
N ASN A 15 -8.18 6.34 -3.19
CA ASN A 15 -9.30 5.47 -2.85
C ASN A 15 -8.86 4.24 -2.04
N LEU A 16 -7.61 3.77 -2.23
CA LEU A 16 -7.03 2.67 -1.47
C LEU A 16 -6.42 3.08 -0.12
N GLN A 17 -6.37 4.37 0.24
CA GLN A 17 -5.82 4.81 1.52
C GLN A 17 -6.44 4.09 2.74
N PRO A 18 -7.77 3.90 2.83
CA PRO A 18 -8.37 3.18 3.96
C PRO A 18 -7.91 1.72 4.03
N VAL A 19 -7.79 1.06 2.87
CA VAL A 19 -7.30 -0.32 2.76
C VAL A 19 -5.85 -0.41 3.23
N PHE A 20 -5.00 0.50 2.77
CA PHE A 20 -3.60 0.56 3.21
C PHE A 20 -3.45 0.86 4.69
N ALA A 21 -4.27 1.73 5.27
CA ALA A 21 -4.25 2.01 6.71
C ALA A 21 -4.51 0.74 7.53
N VAL A 22 -5.48 -0.09 7.12
CA VAL A 22 -5.77 -1.38 7.77
C VAL A 22 -4.59 -2.34 7.60
N LEU A 23 -4.00 -2.43 6.42
CA LEU A 23 -2.82 -3.29 6.17
C LEU A 23 -1.63 -2.86 7.03
N VAL A 24 -1.37 -1.56 7.15
CA VAL A 24 -0.31 -1.04 8.03
C VAL A 24 -0.58 -1.39 9.49
N ALA A 25 -1.81 -1.21 9.99
CA ALA A 25 -2.16 -1.54 11.38
C ALA A 25 -2.00 -3.03 11.70
N LYS A 26 -2.25 -3.92 10.73
CA LYS A 26 -2.04 -5.38 10.88
C LYS A 26 -0.56 -5.79 10.90
N ARG A 27 0.37 -4.90 10.56
CA ARG A 27 1.79 -5.26 10.35
C ARG A 27 2.48 -5.81 11.60
N ASP A 28 2.21 -5.23 12.76
CA ASP A 28 2.99 -5.47 13.98
C ASP A 28 2.75 -6.87 14.60
N GLY A 29 1.72 -7.58 14.15
CA GLY A 29 1.41 -8.95 14.60
C GLY A 29 1.69 -10.06 13.57
N ILE A 30 2.20 -9.72 12.38
CA ILE A 30 2.29 -10.68 11.26
C ILE A 30 3.73 -10.79 10.74
N PRO A 31 4.26 -12.02 10.54
CA PRO A 31 5.55 -12.24 9.91
C PRO A 31 5.72 -11.49 8.59
N ALA A 32 6.97 -11.12 8.30
CA ALA A 32 7.31 -10.24 7.18
C ALA A 32 6.66 -10.67 5.86
N GLY A 33 6.88 -11.93 5.44
CA GLY A 33 6.38 -12.50 4.19
C GLY A 33 4.87 -12.71 4.17
N LEU A 34 4.27 -13.22 5.25
CA LEU A 34 2.81 -13.45 5.32
C LEU A 34 2.01 -12.16 5.16
N TRP A 35 2.51 -11.05 5.70
CA TRP A 35 1.88 -9.76 5.50
C TRP A 35 2.04 -9.25 4.06
N GLU A 36 3.19 -9.49 3.41
CA GLU A 36 3.35 -9.13 2.00
C GLU A 36 2.41 -9.94 1.09
N GLU A 37 2.16 -11.20 1.43
CA GLU A 37 1.14 -12.03 0.77
C GLU A 37 -0.28 -11.47 1.01
N GLU A 38 -0.60 -11.02 2.22
CA GLU A 38 -1.89 -10.38 2.52
C GLU A 38 -2.09 -9.09 1.68
N VAL A 39 -1.04 -8.28 1.51
CA VAL A 39 -1.07 -7.08 0.65
C VAL A 39 -1.37 -7.47 -0.80
N LYS A 40 -0.66 -8.48 -1.33
CA LYS A 40 -0.86 -9.00 -2.69
C LYS A 40 -2.28 -9.53 -2.90
N HIS A 41 -2.76 -10.35 -1.99
CA HIS A 41 -4.12 -10.89 -2.04
C HIS A 41 -5.16 -9.78 -1.98
N THR A 42 -4.94 -8.76 -1.15
CA THR A 42 -5.85 -7.61 -1.06
C THR A 42 -5.92 -6.85 -2.38
N LEU A 43 -4.79 -6.57 -3.03
CA LEU A 43 -4.80 -5.86 -4.32
C LEU A 43 -5.27 -6.73 -5.49
N ALA A 44 -5.07 -8.05 -5.43
CA ALA A 44 -5.69 -8.98 -6.38
C ALA A 44 -7.22 -8.89 -6.31
N ARG A 45 -7.80 -8.88 -5.10
CA ARG A 45 -9.25 -8.70 -4.91
C ARG A 45 -9.77 -7.34 -5.39
N VAL A 46 -8.95 -6.29 -5.26
CA VAL A 46 -9.25 -4.99 -5.87
C VAL A 46 -9.30 -5.11 -7.39
N GLY A 47 -8.40 -5.87 -8.01
CA GLY A 47 -8.40 -6.12 -9.45
C GLY A 47 -9.59 -6.96 -9.94
N GLU A 48 -10.09 -7.87 -9.10
CA GLU A 48 -11.28 -8.69 -9.36
C GLU A 48 -12.58 -7.88 -9.23
N ASN A 49 -12.65 -6.97 -8.25
CA ASN A 49 -13.86 -6.18 -7.95
C ASN A 49 -13.56 -4.67 -7.90
N PRO A 50 -13.02 -4.07 -8.98
CA PRO A 50 -12.47 -2.72 -8.93
C PRO A 50 -13.52 -1.64 -8.64
N VAL A 51 -14.78 -1.87 -8.99
CA VAL A 51 -15.87 -0.91 -8.75
C VAL A 51 -16.11 -0.69 -7.25
N GLU A 52 -15.98 -1.75 -6.44
CA GLU A 52 -16.18 -1.69 -4.98
C GLU A 52 -15.12 -0.78 -4.30
N TYR A 53 -13.88 -0.85 -4.78
CA TYR A 53 -12.74 -0.20 -4.13
C TYR A 53 -12.31 1.12 -4.80
N LEU A 54 -12.46 1.23 -6.11
CA LEU A 54 -11.91 2.31 -6.92
C LEU A 54 -13.00 3.21 -7.51
N GLY A 55 -14.26 2.76 -7.54
CA GLY A 55 -15.40 3.48 -8.06
C GLY A 55 -15.73 3.16 -9.52
N GLN A 56 -16.64 3.93 -10.12
CA GLN A 56 -17.23 3.66 -11.43
C GLN A 56 -16.36 4.12 -12.63
N ASP A 57 -15.50 5.13 -12.45
CA ASP A 57 -14.60 5.65 -13.50
C ASP A 57 -13.32 4.81 -13.55
N LEU A 58 -13.31 3.78 -14.40
CA LEU A 58 -12.21 2.83 -14.52
C LEU A 58 -11.57 2.86 -15.93
N PRO A 59 -10.24 2.75 -16.03
CA PRO A 59 -9.57 2.55 -17.31
C PRO A 59 -9.82 1.14 -17.85
N GLN A 60 -9.31 0.87 -19.05
CA GLN A 60 -9.23 -0.49 -19.59
C GLN A 60 -8.52 -1.44 -18.61
N GLN A 61 -8.96 -2.70 -18.57
CA GLN A 61 -8.49 -3.71 -17.60
C GLN A 61 -6.96 -3.83 -17.55
N SER A 62 -6.28 -3.81 -18.69
CA SER A 62 -4.82 -3.89 -18.74
C SER A 62 -4.15 -2.73 -18.00
N LEU A 63 -4.61 -1.50 -18.25
CA LEU A 63 -4.10 -0.30 -17.57
C LEU A 63 -4.46 -0.32 -16.07
N LEU A 64 -5.64 -0.81 -15.70
CA LEU A 64 -6.03 -0.99 -14.30
C LEU A 64 -5.04 -1.89 -13.56
N LEU A 65 -4.76 -3.08 -14.11
CA LEU A 65 -3.85 -4.05 -13.51
C LEU A 65 -2.42 -3.50 -13.40
N THR A 66 -1.91 -2.87 -14.46
CA THR A 66 -0.56 -2.24 -14.40
C THR A 66 -0.48 -1.14 -13.34
N ILE A 67 -1.54 -0.36 -13.13
CA ILE A 67 -1.57 0.66 -12.07
C ILE A 67 -1.58 0.01 -10.69
N LEU A 68 -2.35 -1.06 -10.49
CA LEU A 68 -2.40 -1.77 -9.22
C LEU A 68 -1.05 -2.41 -8.87
N GLU A 69 -0.38 -3.05 -9.84
CA GLU A 69 0.97 -3.60 -9.68
C GLU A 69 1.99 -2.54 -9.26
N GLU A 70 1.94 -1.37 -9.91
CA GLU A 70 2.82 -0.24 -9.58
C GLU A 70 2.54 0.29 -8.16
N ILE A 71 1.26 0.39 -7.77
CA ILE A 71 0.87 0.82 -6.43
C ILE A 71 1.33 -0.19 -5.38
N GLU A 72 1.17 -1.50 -5.64
CA GLU A 72 1.67 -2.57 -4.78
C GLU A 72 3.18 -2.41 -4.54
N TYR A 73 3.94 -2.30 -5.62
CA TYR A 73 5.38 -2.17 -5.58
C TYR A 73 5.82 -0.95 -4.75
N GLU A 74 5.21 0.22 -4.99
CA GLU A 74 5.50 1.44 -4.24
C GLU A 74 5.18 1.29 -2.75
N PHE A 75 4.01 0.73 -2.43
CA PHE A 75 3.59 0.53 -1.05
C PHE A 75 4.52 -0.41 -0.29
N LEU A 76 4.87 -1.56 -0.86
CA LEU A 76 5.80 -2.51 -0.23
C LEU A 76 7.20 -1.90 -0.05
N LYS A 77 7.67 -1.14 -1.04
CA LYS A 77 8.95 -0.43 -0.98
C LYS A 77 8.98 0.63 0.12
N GLU A 78 7.93 1.45 0.22
CA GLU A 78 7.77 2.46 1.28
C GLU A 78 7.80 1.80 2.67
N MET A 79 7.06 0.71 2.87
CA MET A 79 6.97 0.01 4.15
C MET A 79 8.26 -0.69 4.58
N ARG A 80 9.07 -1.18 3.62
CA ARG A 80 10.41 -1.70 3.91
C ARG A 80 11.39 -0.59 4.30
N SER A 81 11.24 0.59 3.68
CA SER A 81 12.13 1.75 3.91
C SER A 81 11.85 2.46 5.25
N SER A 82 10.57 2.56 5.67
CA SER A 82 10.18 3.22 6.92
C SER A 82 10.68 2.53 8.21
N ARG A 83 11.08 1.25 8.15
CA ARG A 83 11.64 0.52 9.30
C ARG A 83 13.00 1.02 9.78
N HIS A 84 13.68 1.88 9.02
CA HIS A 84 14.97 2.44 9.42
C HIS A 84 14.88 3.70 10.30
N VAL A 85 13.71 4.35 10.42
CA VAL A 85 13.60 5.64 11.12
C VAL A 85 13.17 5.47 12.59
N THR A 86 12.28 4.53 12.89
CA THR A 86 11.71 4.40 14.25
C THR A 86 12.69 3.83 15.29
N ARG A 87 13.79 3.20 14.86
CA ARG A 87 14.78 2.60 15.79
C ARG A 87 15.71 3.64 16.44
N SER A 88 15.80 4.85 15.90
CA SER A 88 16.71 5.90 16.40
C SER A 88 16.10 6.80 17.48
N LEU A 89 14.80 6.66 17.80
CA LEU A 89 14.09 7.52 18.76
C LEU A 89 13.89 6.88 20.15
N GLN A 90 14.37 5.66 20.38
CA GLN A 90 14.23 4.94 21.67
C GLN A 90 15.48 4.95 22.56
N ALA A 91 16.54 5.67 22.19
CA ALA A 91 17.76 5.77 23.00
C ALA A 91 17.84 7.13 23.72
N LEU A 92 16.94 7.37 24.66
CA LEU A 92 17.22 8.33 25.74
C LEU A 92 17.47 7.51 27.01
N PRO A 93 18.67 7.59 27.62
CA PRO A 93 18.92 6.92 28.88
C PRO A 93 17.98 7.49 29.96
N PRO A 94 17.52 6.67 30.91
CA PRO A 94 16.80 7.19 32.07
C PRO A 94 17.72 8.23 32.73
N THR A 95 17.22 9.45 32.87
CA THR A 95 17.89 10.46 33.68
C THR A 95 17.65 10.04 35.13
N ASP A 96 18.64 9.42 35.75
CA ASP A 96 18.61 9.10 37.18
C ASP A 96 18.41 10.39 37.97
N ALA A 97 17.43 10.35 38.89
CA ALA A 97 17.08 11.40 39.83
C ALA A 97 17.70 11.15 41.21
#